data_AF-A0A1I5DVL9-F1
#
_entry.id   AF-A0A1I5DVL9-F1
#
_cell.length_a   1.000
_cell.length_b   1.000
_cell.length_c   1.000
_cell.angle_alpha   90.00
_cell.angle_beta   90.00
_cell.angle_gamma   90.00
#
_symmetry.space_group_name_H-M   'P 1'
#
loop_
_entity.id
_entity.type
_entity.pdbx_description
1 polymer ?
#
loop_
_entity_poly.entity_id
_entity_poly.type
_entity_poly.pdbx_seq_one_letter_code
_entity_poly.pdbx_strand_id
1 'polypeptide(L)'
;MDFFEQINDFIEFEEEEFDFKFRLGQKVYKLNLDFTPTIAYDYLNIDDDLDYSFHHSEFHSFTCEKSPKKSDYNIYFDKIKALCTKTLDDSINNSHYTEHLKVINPNRKLLDIVKKIFGVSHISHEQLPQFGELGLYTNKVGNKAPRIFFFIGNLGVIYILFYDPFHSIFPKKT
;
A
#
# COMPACT_ATOMS: atom_id res chain seq x y z
N MET A 1 9.31 -13.46 18.70
CA MET A 1 8.21 -14.38 18.35
C MET A 1 8.38 -14.69 16.88
N ASP A 2 8.58 -15.95 16.54
CA ASP A 2 8.79 -16.41 15.16
C ASP A 2 7.53 -16.14 14.31
N PHE A 3 7.68 -15.93 13.00
CA PHE A 3 6.55 -15.73 12.09
C PHE A 3 5.62 -16.95 12.09
N PHE A 4 6.17 -18.16 12.18
CA PHE A 4 5.38 -19.39 12.30
C PHE A 4 4.64 -19.50 13.63
N GLU A 5 5.22 -19.01 14.73
CA GLU A 5 4.52 -18.92 16.02
C GLU A 5 3.34 -17.95 15.93
N GLN A 6 3.50 -16.81 15.25
CA GLN A 6 2.39 -15.86 15.03
C GLN A 6 1.30 -16.43 14.13
N ILE A 7 1.69 -17.19 13.09
CA ILE A 7 0.73 -17.91 12.25
C ILE A 7 -0.02 -18.94 13.08
N ASN A 8 0.67 -19.74 13.89
CA ASN A 8 0.04 -20.77 14.70
C ASN A 8 -0.89 -20.15 15.75
N ASP A 9 -0.47 -19.11 16.45
CA ASP A 9 -1.35 -18.36 17.35
C ASP A 9 -2.56 -17.80 16.58
N PHE A 10 -2.34 -17.18 15.42
CA PHE A 10 -3.42 -16.64 14.60
C PHE A 10 -4.44 -17.71 14.16
N ILE A 11 -3.98 -18.94 13.89
CA ILE A 11 -4.83 -20.08 13.53
C ILE A 11 -5.49 -20.72 14.75
N GLU A 12 -4.77 -20.87 15.87
CA GLU A 12 -5.23 -21.56 17.08
C GLU A 12 -6.22 -20.74 17.92
N PHE A 13 -6.17 -19.41 17.85
CA PHE A 13 -7.03 -18.54 18.66
C PHE A 13 -8.48 -18.42 18.15
N GLU A 14 -8.85 -18.96 16.97
CA GLU A 14 -10.20 -18.77 16.40
C GLU A 14 -10.89 -20.07 15.92
N GLU A 15 -12.18 -20.20 16.25
CA GLU A 15 -13.04 -21.36 15.93
C GLU A 15 -13.60 -21.36 14.49
N GLU A 16 -13.36 -20.31 13.70
CA GLU A 16 -13.81 -20.20 12.30
C GLU A 16 -12.62 -20.23 11.32
N GLU A 17 -12.83 -20.77 10.11
CA GLU A 17 -11.83 -20.87 9.02
C GLU A 17 -11.29 -19.48 8.62
N PHE A 18 -10.27 -19.00 9.33
CA PHE A 18 -9.64 -17.72 9.04
C PHE A 18 -8.71 -17.85 7.84
N ASP A 19 -8.89 -16.95 6.88
CA ASP A 19 -8.04 -16.85 5.69
C ASP A 19 -6.95 -15.79 5.93
N PHE A 20 -5.71 -16.08 5.52
CA PHE A 20 -4.63 -15.09 5.50
C PHE A 20 -4.98 -13.87 4.64
N LYS A 21 -5.83 -14.10 3.63
CA LYS A 21 -6.36 -13.05 2.78
C LYS A 21 -7.28 -12.14 3.57
N PHE A 22 -6.94 -10.86 3.63
CA PHE A 22 -7.79 -9.84 4.26
C PHE A 22 -9.15 -9.80 3.56
N ARG A 23 -10.25 -9.86 4.32
CA ARG A 23 -11.61 -9.66 3.81
C ARG A 23 -12.29 -8.52 4.57
N LEU A 24 -13.04 -7.67 3.86
CA LEU A 24 -13.85 -6.65 4.52
C LEU A 24 -14.86 -7.30 5.47
N GLY A 25 -15.05 -6.69 6.63
CA GLY A 25 -15.95 -7.19 7.67
C GLY A 25 -15.29 -8.11 8.69
N GLN A 26 -14.04 -8.53 8.46
CA GLN A 26 -13.25 -9.17 9.49
C GLN A 26 -12.83 -8.15 10.56
N LYS A 27 -12.68 -8.64 11.79
CA LYS A 27 -12.15 -7.84 12.89
C LYS A 27 -10.72 -7.43 12.56
N VAL A 28 -10.45 -6.13 12.59
CA VAL A 28 -9.10 -5.60 12.38
C VAL A 28 -8.31 -5.77 13.67
N TYR A 29 -7.26 -6.58 13.62
CA TYR A 29 -6.38 -6.81 14.75
C TYR A 29 -5.30 -5.74 14.87
N LYS A 30 -4.85 -5.49 16.11
CA LYS A 30 -3.74 -4.59 16.34
C LYS A 30 -2.48 -5.19 15.72
N LEU A 31 -1.93 -4.48 14.74
CA LEU A 31 -0.74 -4.91 14.02
C LEU A 31 0.47 -4.91 14.96
N ASN A 32 1.14 -6.05 15.04
CA ASN A 32 2.56 -6.06 15.36
C ASN A 32 3.28 -5.45 14.14
N LEU A 33 4.31 -4.62 14.33
CA LEU A 33 5.08 -4.03 13.23
C LEU A 33 6.52 -4.58 13.19
N ASP A 34 6.88 -5.43 14.16
CA ASP A 34 8.21 -6.02 14.31
C ASP A 34 8.40 -7.29 13.46
N PHE A 35 8.00 -7.21 12.19
CA PHE A 35 8.28 -8.25 11.20
C PHE A 35 8.47 -7.64 9.81
N THR A 36 9.14 -8.42 8.96
CA THR A 36 9.34 -8.08 7.55
C THR A 36 8.03 -8.21 6.78
N PRO A 37 7.59 -7.17 6.05
CA PRO A 37 6.32 -7.21 5.34
C PRO A 37 6.34 -8.21 4.17
N THR A 38 5.20 -8.87 3.97
CA THR A 38 4.89 -9.60 2.74
C THR A 38 4.01 -8.75 1.84
N ILE A 39 4.21 -8.81 0.53
CA ILE A 39 3.44 -8.04 -0.44
C ILE A 39 2.43 -8.94 -1.15
N ALA A 40 1.17 -8.50 -1.17
CA ALA A 40 0.07 -9.13 -1.89
C ALA A 40 -0.51 -8.18 -2.94
N TYR A 41 -0.95 -8.76 -4.05
CA TYR A 41 -1.46 -8.03 -5.23
C TYR A 41 -2.90 -8.41 -5.57
N ASP A 42 -3.58 -9.12 -4.66
CA ASP A 42 -4.95 -9.62 -4.81
C ASP A 42 -6.00 -8.54 -5.10
N TYR A 43 -5.73 -7.29 -4.70
CA TYR A 43 -6.66 -6.17 -4.74
C TYR A 43 -6.21 -5.04 -5.66
N LEU A 44 -5.37 -5.37 -6.64
CA LEU A 44 -4.92 -4.44 -7.65
C LEU A 44 -6.12 -3.85 -8.41
N ASN A 45 -6.24 -2.53 -8.40
CA ASN A 45 -7.08 -1.81 -9.36
C ASN A 45 -6.28 -1.70 -10.67
N ILE A 46 -6.65 -2.58 -11.62
CA ILE A 46 -5.97 -2.70 -12.90
C ILE A 46 -6.67 -1.85 -13.97
N ASP A 47 -8.01 -1.77 -13.97
CA ASP A 47 -8.74 -1.22 -15.13
C ASP A 47 -9.95 -0.32 -14.79
N ASP A 48 -10.30 -0.10 -13.52
CA ASP A 48 -11.53 0.67 -13.18
C ASP A 48 -11.34 2.20 -13.25
N ASP A 49 -10.10 2.67 -13.22
CA ASP A 49 -9.80 4.10 -13.32
C ASP A 49 -8.42 4.33 -13.96
N LEU A 50 -8.42 4.93 -15.15
CA LEU A 50 -7.19 5.20 -15.90
C LEU A 50 -6.31 6.25 -15.25
N ASP A 51 -6.86 7.11 -14.38
CA ASP A 51 -6.09 8.17 -13.72
C ASP A 51 -5.14 7.62 -12.65
N TYR A 52 -5.41 6.43 -12.11
CA TYR A 52 -4.60 5.79 -11.07
C TYR A 52 -4.66 4.26 -11.16
N SER A 53 -4.02 3.72 -12.18
CA SER A 53 -3.91 2.29 -12.44
C SER A 53 -2.46 1.89 -12.72
N PHE A 54 -2.11 0.64 -12.44
CA PHE A 54 -0.83 0.06 -12.87
C PHE A 54 -0.68 -0.10 -14.38
N HIS A 55 -1.79 -0.04 -15.14
CA HIS A 55 -1.79 0.04 -16.60
C HIS A 55 -1.64 1.48 -17.13
N HIS A 56 -1.57 2.50 -16.26
CA HIS A 56 -1.31 3.86 -16.70
C HIS A 56 0.06 3.92 -17.40
N SER A 57 0.09 4.52 -18.59
CA SER A 57 1.29 4.68 -19.43
C SER A 57 2.51 5.27 -18.70
N GLU A 58 2.28 6.13 -17.70
CA GLU A 58 3.32 6.76 -16.88
C GLU A 58 4.09 5.76 -16.02
N PHE A 59 3.53 4.59 -15.71
CA PHE A 59 4.21 3.58 -14.90
C PHE A 59 5.46 3.01 -15.59
N HIS A 60 5.49 3.04 -16.93
CA HIS A 60 6.66 2.63 -17.72
C HIS A 60 7.54 3.82 -18.15
N SER A 61 7.20 5.04 -17.76
CA SER A 61 7.93 6.25 -18.17
C SER A 61 9.23 6.45 -17.39
N PHE A 62 10.22 7.08 -18.03
CA PHE A 62 11.55 7.35 -17.47
C PHE A 62 11.68 8.81 -17.04
N THR A 63 10.86 9.23 -16.08
CA THR A 63 10.72 10.64 -15.72
C THR A 63 11.46 11.05 -14.45
N CYS A 64 12.01 10.11 -13.66
CA CYS A 64 12.68 10.43 -12.41
C CYS A 64 14.00 11.19 -12.64
N GLU A 65 14.07 12.45 -12.18
CA GLU A 65 15.27 13.31 -12.34
C GLU A 65 16.53 12.70 -11.70
N LYS A 66 16.37 12.02 -10.55
CA LYS A 66 17.49 11.38 -9.82
C LYS A 66 17.89 10.03 -10.41
N SER A 67 17.08 9.44 -11.28
CA SER A 67 17.29 8.10 -11.84
C SER A 67 16.75 8.03 -13.26
N PRO A 68 17.32 8.78 -14.21
CA PRO A 68 16.77 8.95 -15.56
C PRO A 68 16.78 7.66 -16.40
N LYS A 69 17.49 6.62 -15.96
CA LYS A 69 17.54 5.30 -16.62
C LYS A 69 16.60 4.27 -15.99
N LYS A 70 15.77 4.67 -15.02
CA LYS A 70 14.80 3.78 -14.37
C LYS A 70 13.40 4.30 -14.63
N SER A 71 12.51 3.39 -15.04
CA SER A 71 11.09 3.67 -15.09
C SER A 71 10.48 3.67 -13.70
N ASP A 72 9.27 4.22 -13.55
CA ASP A 72 8.51 4.15 -12.30
C ASP A 72 8.30 2.70 -11.85
N TYR A 73 8.05 1.78 -12.78
CA TYR A 73 8.03 0.33 -12.55
C TYR A 73 9.30 -0.17 -11.87
N ASN A 74 10.48 0.19 -12.42
CA ASN A 74 11.75 -0.26 -11.83
C ASN A 74 11.94 0.31 -10.43
N ILE A 75 11.63 1.60 -10.24
CA ILE A 75 11.76 2.28 -8.95
C ILE A 75 10.82 1.66 -7.91
N TYR A 76 9.60 1.30 -8.31
CA TYR A 76 8.64 0.62 -7.45
C TYR A 76 9.19 -0.71 -6.93
N PHE A 77 9.64 -1.60 -7.82
CA PHE A 77 10.15 -2.91 -7.39
C PHE A 77 11.46 -2.82 -6.61
N ASP A 78 12.33 -1.84 -6.89
CA ASP A 78 13.51 -1.56 -6.07
C ASP A 78 13.11 -1.17 -4.63
N LYS A 79 12.06 -0.35 -4.48
CA LYS A 79 11.54 0.06 -3.17
C LYS A 79 10.88 -1.09 -2.44
N ILE A 80 10.08 -1.91 -3.11
CA ILE A 80 9.49 -3.11 -2.52
C ILE A 80 10.58 -4.06 -2.04
N LYS A 81 11.62 -4.29 -2.85
CA LYS A 81 12.75 -5.12 -2.45
C LYS A 81 13.44 -4.58 -1.19
N ALA A 82 13.65 -3.27 -1.10
CA ALA A 82 14.23 -2.65 0.09
C ALA A 82 13.32 -2.78 1.32
N LEU A 83 12.01 -2.54 1.14
CA LEU A 83 11.00 -2.66 2.18
C LEU A 83 10.96 -4.09 2.78
N CYS A 84 11.02 -5.12 1.93
CA CYS A 84 11.04 -6.52 2.36
C CYS A 84 12.39 -6.98 2.94
N THR A 85 13.31 -6.07 3.28
CA THR A 85 14.56 -6.40 4.02
C THR A 85 14.58 -5.83 5.43
N LYS A 86 13.51 -5.15 5.85
CA LYS A 86 13.37 -4.46 7.12
C LYS A 86 12.03 -4.78 7.75
N THR A 87 11.90 -4.51 9.04
CA THR A 87 10.58 -4.60 9.67
C THR A 87 9.67 -3.45 9.22
N LEU A 88 8.35 -3.64 9.34
CA LEU A 88 7.39 -2.56 9.11
C LEU A 88 7.63 -1.39 10.06
N ASP A 89 8.01 -1.65 11.30
CA ASP A 89 8.32 -0.61 12.29
C ASP A 89 9.51 0.24 11.83
N ASP A 90 10.60 -0.41 11.39
CA ASP A 90 11.77 0.26 10.82
C ASP A 90 11.45 1.06 9.54
N SER A 91 10.43 0.67 8.80
CA SER A 91 10.08 1.31 7.53
C SER A 91 9.10 2.48 7.72
N ILE A 92 8.18 2.36 8.69
CA ILE A 92 7.13 3.34 8.97
C ILE A 92 7.61 4.42 9.96
N ASN A 93 8.32 4.00 11.02
CA ASN A 93 8.63 4.87 12.16
C ASN A 93 10.05 5.45 12.13
N ASN A 94 10.88 5.10 11.14
CA ASN A 94 12.26 5.56 11.10
C ASN A 94 12.38 7.00 10.57
N SER A 95 13.04 7.83 11.40
CA SER A 95 13.10 9.29 11.31
C SER A 95 13.73 9.87 10.05
N HIS A 96 14.39 9.05 9.22
CA HIS A 96 15.15 9.55 8.07
C HIS A 96 14.32 9.84 6.81
N TYR A 97 13.01 9.58 6.77
CA TYR A 97 12.10 9.91 5.64
C TYR A 97 12.55 9.42 4.24
N THR A 98 13.61 8.63 4.14
CA THR A 98 14.26 8.24 2.88
C THR A 98 13.42 7.26 2.07
N GLU A 99 12.58 6.48 2.74
CA GLU A 99 11.81 5.41 2.11
C GLU A 99 10.50 5.91 1.48
N HIS A 100 10.06 7.11 1.87
CA HIS A 100 8.79 7.71 1.45
C HIS A 100 7.56 6.80 1.70
N LEU A 101 7.67 5.87 2.65
CA LEU A 101 6.56 5.08 3.17
C LEU A 101 5.85 5.88 4.25
N LYS A 102 4.53 5.99 4.18
CA LYS A 102 3.74 6.73 5.17
C LYS A 102 2.40 6.04 5.42
N VAL A 103 2.00 5.99 6.67
CA VAL A 103 0.61 5.71 7.05
C VAL A 103 -0.23 6.96 6.78
N ILE A 104 -1.42 6.78 6.24
CA ILE A 104 -2.33 7.87 5.88
C ILE A 104 -3.75 7.60 6.37
N ASN A 105 -4.49 8.68 6.61
CA ASN A 105 -5.93 8.60 6.79
C ASN A 105 -6.61 8.65 5.42
N PRO A 106 -7.50 7.70 5.10
CA PRO A 106 -8.12 7.65 3.79
C PRO A 106 -9.07 8.83 3.59
N ASN A 107 -8.98 9.48 2.42
CA ASN A 107 -9.96 10.49 2.02
C ASN A 107 -11.12 9.84 1.26
N ARG A 108 -12.12 10.65 0.90
CA ARG A 108 -13.29 10.17 0.16
C ARG A 108 -12.94 9.43 -1.14
N LYS A 109 -12.00 9.94 -1.94
CA LYS A 109 -11.60 9.30 -3.20
C LYS A 109 -11.01 7.91 -2.96
N LEU A 110 -10.07 7.79 -2.01
CA LEU A 110 -9.48 6.51 -1.66
C LEU A 110 -10.55 5.52 -1.17
N LEU A 111 -11.47 5.96 -0.31
CA LEU A 111 -12.57 5.11 0.16
C LEU A 111 -13.48 4.66 -0.98
N ASP A 112 -13.77 5.53 -1.94
CA ASP A 112 -14.64 5.19 -3.08
C ASP A 112 -13.96 4.17 -4.01
N ILE A 113 -12.63 4.22 -4.18
CA ILE A 113 -11.87 3.19 -4.91
C ILE A 113 -11.91 1.86 -4.16
N VAL A 114 -11.64 1.88 -2.84
CA VAL A 114 -11.65 0.67 -2.01
C VAL A 114 -13.03 -0.01 -2.05
N LYS A 115 -14.11 0.77 -1.95
CA LYS A 115 -15.49 0.26 -2.12
C LYS A 115 -15.70 -0.47 -3.45
N LYS A 116 -15.16 0.06 -4.56
CA LYS A 116 -15.23 -0.59 -5.87
C LYS A 116 -14.45 -1.91 -5.88
N ILE A 117 -13.20 -1.90 -5.41
CA ILE A 117 -12.33 -3.09 -5.32
C ILE A 117 -13.03 -4.23 -4.59
N PHE A 118 -13.71 -3.92 -3.48
CA PHE A 118 -14.40 -4.93 -2.69
C PHE A 118 -15.88 -5.15 -3.10
N GLY A 119 -16.40 -4.42 -4.08
CA GLY A 119 -17.78 -4.55 -4.54
C GLY A 119 -18.84 -4.18 -3.48
N VAL A 120 -18.55 -3.24 -2.59
CA VAL A 120 -19.44 -2.83 -1.48
C VAL A 120 -19.88 -1.38 -1.59
N SER A 121 -21.08 -1.06 -1.11
CA SER A 121 -21.59 0.32 -1.08
C SER A 121 -21.11 1.13 0.13
N HIS A 122 -20.76 0.43 1.23
CA HIS A 122 -20.40 1.02 2.51
C HIS A 122 -19.33 0.17 3.21
N ILE A 123 -18.45 0.83 3.95
CA ILE A 123 -17.43 0.22 4.81
C ILE A 123 -17.49 0.97 6.14
N SER A 124 -17.72 0.26 7.25
CA SER A 124 -17.76 0.91 8.57
C SER A 124 -16.34 1.30 9.00
N HIS A 125 -16.23 2.26 9.93
CA HIS A 125 -14.91 2.69 10.39
C HIS A 125 -14.13 1.57 11.09
N GLU A 126 -14.82 0.66 11.80
CA GLU A 126 -14.17 -0.48 12.46
C GLU A 126 -13.63 -1.53 11.48
N GLN A 127 -14.11 -1.51 10.23
CA GLN A 127 -13.70 -2.44 9.17
C GLN A 127 -12.57 -1.88 8.29
N LEU A 128 -12.17 -0.61 8.48
CA LEU A 128 -11.15 0.00 7.65
C LEU A 128 -9.76 -0.50 8.06
N PRO A 129 -8.97 -1.05 7.12
CA PRO A 129 -7.58 -1.37 7.39
C PRO A 129 -6.75 -0.08 7.51
N GLN A 130 -5.53 -0.23 8.02
CA GLN A 130 -4.57 0.88 8.03
C GLN A 130 -4.07 1.12 6.59
N PHE A 131 -4.26 2.34 6.09
CA PHE A 131 -3.81 2.72 4.74
C PHE A 131 -2.41 3.31 4.78
N GLY A 132 -1.69 3.17 3.67
CA GLY A 132 -0.43 3.84 3.45
C GLY A 132 -0.19 4.25 2.01
N GLU A 133 0.82 5.09 1.84
CA GLU A 133 1.39 5.46 0.55
C GLU A 133 2.89 5.18 0.52
N LEU A 134 3.37 4.73 -0.63
CA LEU A 134 4.80 4.63 -0.96
C LEU A 134 5.10 5.63 -2.07
N GLY A 135 5.78 6.73 -1.72
CA GLY A 135 6.27 7.68 -2.71
C GLY A 135 7.45 7.11 -3.49
N LEU A 136 7.39 7.14 -4.82
CA LEU A 136 8.48 6.66 -5.67
C LEU A 136 9.61 7.69 -5.77
N TYR A 137 9.26 8.95 -6.01
CA TYR A 137 10.17 10.09 -6.00
C TYR A 137 9.36 11.39 -6.01
N THR A 138 10.06 12.52 -6.00
CA THR A 138 9.47 13.84 -6.25
C THR A 138 10.40 14.59 -7.18
N ASN A 139 9.91 14.91 -8.37
CA ASN A 139 10.62 15.78 -9.30
C ASN A 139 10.44 17.24 -8.87
N LYS A 140 11.46 18.06 -9.13
CA LYS A 140 11.35 19.51 -8.93
C LYS A 140 10.60 20.15 -10.08
N VAL A 141 10.74 19.60 -11.28
CA VAL A 141 10.13 20.09 -12.51
C VAL A 141 8.91 19.23 -12.87
N GLY A 142 7.82 19.87 -13.31
CA GLY A 142 6.63 19.17 -13.82
C GLY A 142 5.69 18.59 -12.75
N ASN A 143 5.92 18.87 -11.46
CA ASN A 143 5.04 18.50 -10.33
C ASN A 143 4.72 16.99 -10.22
N LYS A 144 5.50 16.12 -10.88
CA LYS A 144 5.33 14.66 -10.85
C LYS A 144 5.93 14.07 -9.58
N ALA A 145 5.14 13.28 -8.88
CA ALA A 145 5.56 12.60 -7.68
C ALA A 145 4.71 11.31 -7.55
N PRO A 146 5.13 10.23 -8.21
CA PRO A 146 4.29 9.05 -8.29
C PRO A 146 4.20 8.37 -6.92
N ARG A 147 3.04 7.82 -6.62
CA ARG A 147 2.76 7.09 -5.38
C ARG A 147 2.12 5.75 -5.67
N ILE A 148 2.38 4.79 -4.79
CA ILE A 148 1.64 3.53 -4.72
C ILE A 148 0.81 3.55 -3.46
N PHE A 149 -0.49 3.31 -3.58
CA PHE A 149 -1.38 3.19 -2.44
C PHE A 149 -1.55 1.73 -2.05
N PHE A 150 -1.61 1.48 -0.75
CA PHE A 150 -1.78 0.16 -0.19
C PHE A 150 -2.57 0.22 1.11
N PHE A 151 -3.00 -0.94 1.59
CA PHE A 151 -3.42 -1.12 2.97
C PHE A 151 -2.67 -2.28 3.62
N ILE A 152 -2.62 -2.26 4.95
CA ILE A 152 -2.00 -3.30 5.76
C ILE A 152 -3.11 -4.20 6.30
N GLY A 153 -3.09 -5.47 5.90
CA GLY A 153 -4.01 -6.49 6.40
C GLY A 153 -3.41 -7.31 7.55
N ASN A 154 -4.00 -8.47 7.80
CA ASN A 154 -3.56 -9.38 8.87
C ASN A 154 -2.10 -9.81 8.68
N LEU A 155 -1.40 -10.05 9.80
CA LEU A 155 0.02 -10.42 9.83
C LEU A 155 0.92 -9.43 9.06
N GLY A 156 0.46 -8.17 8.94
CA GLY A 156 1.05 -7.07 8.15
C GLY A 156 1.44 -7.41 6.72
N VAL A 157 0.60 -8.22 6.08
CA VAL A 157 0.59 -8.29 4.62
C VAL A 157 0.21 -6.92 4.07
N ILE A 158 1.07 -6.34 3.24
CA ILE A 158 0.80 -5.12 2.48
C ILE A 158 0.06 -5.52 1.21
N TYR A 159 -1.19 -5.09 1.09
CA TYR A 159 -2.01 -5.24 -0.09
C TYR A 159 -1.88 -4.00 -0.97
N ILE A 160 -1.22 -4.17 -2.11
CA ILE A 160 -1.02 -3.10 -3.10
C ILE A 160 -2.33 -2.86 -3.84
N LEU A 161 -2.77 -1.60 -3.88
CA LEU A 161 -4.04 -1.21 -4.49
C LEU A 161 -3.82 -0.64 -5.89
N PHE A 162 -3.09 0.46 -6.00
CA PHE A 162 -2.95 1.15 -7.29
C PHE A 162 -1.78 2.14 -7.32
N TYR A 163 -1.43 2.58 -8.53
CA TYR A 163 -0.43 3.59 -8.83
C TYR A 163 -1.08 4.94 -9.18
N ASP A 164 -0.66 6.02 -8.53
CA ASP A 164 -1.09 7.40 -8.78
C ASP A 164 0.11 8.24 -9.26
N PRO A 165 0.23 8.54 -10.57
CA PRO A 165 1.36 9.29 -11.11
C PRO A 165 1.38 10.77 -10.70
N PHE A 166 0.21 11.36 -10.43
CA PHE A 166 0.02 12.82 -10.40
C PHE A 166 -0.62 13.36 -9.12
N HIS A 167 -0.62 12.58 -8.04
CA HIS A 167 -1.24 12.94 -6.76
C HIS A 167 -2.75 13.21 -6.86
N SER A 168 -3.45 12.52 -7.76
CA SER A 168 -4.89 12.68 -7.98
C SER A 168 -5.74 12.29 -6.77
N ILE A 169 -5.23 11.37 -5.93
CA ILE A 169 -5.92 10.96 -4.70
C ILE A 169 -5.85 12.07 -3.65
N PHE A 170 -4.65 12.59 -3.37
CA PHE A 170 -4.42 13.67 -2.41
C PHE A 170 -3.84 14.90 -3.11
N PRO A 171 -4.68 15.68 -3.83
CA PRO A 171 -4.21 16.86 -4.53
C PRO A 171 -3.72 17.90 -3.50
N LYS A 172 -2.61 18.59 -3.83
CA LYS A 172 -2.22 19.77 -3.06
C LYS A 172 -3.34 20.81 -3.17
N LYS A 173 -3.73 21.44 -2.06
CA LYS A 173 -4.60 22.61 -2.10
C LYS A 173 -3.88 23.68 -2.94
N THR A 174 -4.43 23.95 -4.12
CA THR A 174 -4.18 25.16 -4.91
C THR A 174 -4.74 26.37 -4.19
#